data_AF-A0A4S8MBB2-F1
#
_entry.id   AF-A0A4S8MBB2-F1
#
_cell.length_a   1.000
_cell.length_b   1.000
_cell.length_c   1.000
_cell.angle_alpha   90.00
_cell.angle_beta   90.00
_cell.angle_gamma   90.00
#
_symmetry.space_group_name_H-M   'P 1'
#
loop_
_entity.id
_entity.type
_entity.pdbx_description
1 polymer ?
#
loop_
_entity_poly.entity_id
_entity_poly.type
_entity_poly.pdbx_seq_one_letter_code
_entity_poly.pdbx_strand_id
1 'polypeptide(L)'
;QTSLWYNPNRNGSETYKHFQRPVLVNFHGKTMYRFACLKNPSVHLHHAPYEDSTGNFKKHIDKCDPKEKGNIAQFAAGSTYSAARF
;
A
#
# COMPACT_ATOMS: atom_id res chain seq x y z
N GLN A 1 7.22 -15.78 -13.37
CA GLN A 1 7.06 -14.33 -13.07
C GLN A 1 6.65 -14.07 -11.62
N THR A 2 5.70 -14.82 -11.05
CA THR A 2 5.41 -14.78 -9.59
C THR A 2 6.63 -14.99 -8.69
N SER A 3 7.57 -15.84 -9.12
CA SER A 3 8.86 -16.06 -8.44
C SER A 3 9.82 -14.87 -8.48
N LEU A 4 9.59 -13.86 -9.34
CA LEU A 4 10.38 -12.63 -9.37
C LEU A 4 9.91 -11.62 -8.32
N TRP A 5 8.60 -11.55 -8.04
CA TRP A 5 8.03 -10.64 -7.03
C TRP A 5 7.99 -11.25 -5.62
N TYR A 6 7.79 -12.57 -5.53
CA TYR A 6 7.70 -13.29 -4.28
C TYR A 6 8.77 -14.38 -4.23
N ASN A 7 9.96 -14.01 -3.76
CA ASN A 7 11.02 -14.95 -3.45
C ASN A 7 11.57 -14.63 -2.05
N PRO A 8 11.46 -15.54 -1.06
CA PRO A 8 11.92 -15.31 0.30
C PRO A 8 13.45 -15.13 0.40
N ASN A 9 14.21 -15.56 -0.61
CA ASN A 9 15.68 -15.53 -0.64
C ASN A 9 16.29 -14.50 -1.61
N ARG A 10 15.47 -13.60 -2.18
CA ARG A 10 15.97 -12.48 -3.01
C ARG A 10 15.58 -11.16 -2.37
N ASN A 11 16.41 -10.14 -2.57
CA ASN A 11 16.07 -8.72 -2.34
C ASN A 11 14.95 -8.26 -3.30
N GLY A 12 13.78 -8.89 -3.23
CA GLY A 12 12.58 -8.35 -3.86
C GLY A 12 12.33 -6.95 -3.30
N SER A 13 11.76 -6.06 -4.13
CA SER A 13 11.41 -4.71 -3.70
C SER A 13 10.63 -4.78 -2.39
N GLU A 14 11.05 -4.00 -1.37
CA GLU A 14 10.41 -3.90 -0.04
C GLU A 14 8.88 -3.78 -0.14
N THR A 15 8.40 -3.17 -1.23
CA THR A 15 6.98 -3.02 -1.53
C THR A 15 6.21 -4.36 -1.55
N TYR A 16 6.77 -5.44 -2.09
CA TYR A 16 6.04 -6.71 -2.20
C TYR A 16 5.95 -7.47 -0.88
N LYS A 17 6.83 -7.18 0.10
CA LYS A 17 6.78 -7.80 1.43
C LYS A 17 5.54 -7.40 2.24
N HIS A 18 4.90 -6.30 1.88
CA HIS A 18 3.66 -5.84 2.52
C HIS A 18 2.41 -6.63 2.08
N PHE A 19 2.55 -7.45 1.05
CA PHE A 19 1.43 -8.19 0.46
C PHE A 19 1.63 -9.69 0.62
N GLN A 20 0.50 -10.40 0.68
CA GLN A 20 0.47 -11.85 0.59
C GLN A 20 0.95 -12.30 -0.80
N ARG A 21 1.28 -13.59 -0.89
CA ARG A 21 1.61 -14.23 -2.16
C ARG A 21 0.50 -13.95 -3.19
N PRO A 22 0.83 -13.39 -4.36
CA PRO A 22 -0.18 -13.03 -5.34
C PRO A 22 -0.87 -14.25 -5.93
N VAL A 23 -2.15 -14.09 -6.24
CA VAL A 23 -2.96 -15.09 -6.94
C VAL A 23 -3.32 -14.60 -8.33
N LEU A 24 -3.29 -15.49 -9.32
CA LEU A 24 -3.76 -15.18 -10.68
C LEU A 24 -5.28 -15.14 -10.68
N VAL A 25 -5.84 -14.02 -11.15
CA VAL A 25 -7.28 -13.80 -11.26
C VAL A 25 -7.62 -13.25 -12.62
N ASN A 26 -8.85 -13.50 -13.06
CA ASN A 26 -9.40 -12.83 -14.23
C ASN A 26 -10.13 -11.56 -13.76
N PHE A 27 -9.57 -10.39 -14.08
CA PHE A 27 -10.13 -9.09 -13.69
C PHE A 27 -10.47 -8.31 -14.96
N HIS A 28 -11.77 -8.01 -15.15
CA HIS A 28 -12.30 -7.39 -16.37
C HIS A 28 -11.87 -8.09 -17.68
N GLY A 29 -11.91 -9.42 -17.70
CA GLY A 29 -11.52 -10.23 -18.87
C GLY A 29 -10.03 -10.27 -19.16
N LYS A 30 -9.19 -9.75 -18.25
CA LYS A 30 -7.73 -9.79 -18.34
C LYS A 30 -7.16 -10.62 -17.19
N THR A 31 -6.20 -11.47 -17.50
CA THR A 31 -5.42 -12.20 -16.50
C THR A 31 -4.49 -11.24 -15.77
N MET A 32 -4.72 -11.07 -14.46
CA MET A 32 -3.92 -10.19 -13.59
C MET A 32 -3.49 -10.93 -12.33
N TYR A 33 -2.46 -10.41 -11.67
CA TYR A 33 -2.07 -10.82 -10.34
C TYR A 33 -2.79 -9.96 -9.30
N ARG A 34 -3.46 -10.61 -8.34
CA ARG A 34 -4.07 -9.96 -7.19
C ARG A 34 -3.16 -10.11 -5.99
N PHE A 35 -2.75 -8.98 -5.43
CA PHE A 35 -1.99 -8.86 -4.21
C PHE A 35 -2.92 -8.41 -3.07
N ALA A 36 -3.00 -9.19 -2.01
CA ALA A 36 -3.77 -8.81 -0.82
C ALA A 36 -2.83 -8.20 0.23
N CYS A 37 -3.24 -7.09 0.86
CA CYS A 37 -2.46 -6.50 1.94
C CYS A 37 -2.40 -7.43 3.16
N LEU A 38 -1.24 -7.56 3.80
CA LEU A 38 -1.10 -8.37 5.02
C LEU A 38 -1.82 -7.76 6.22
N LYS A 39 -1.80 -6.42 6.35
CA LYS A 39 -2.45 -5.70 7.45
C LYS A 39 -3.96 -5.57 7.27
N ASN A 40 -4.40 -5.31 6.05
CA ASN A 40 -5.80 -5.09 5.68
C ASN A 40 -6.20 -6.06 4.56
N PRO A 41 -6.51 -7.33 4.86
CA PRO A 41 -6.75 -8.36 3.83
C PRO A 41 -7.91 -8.06 2.89
N SER A 42 -8.85 -7.19 3.27
CA SER A 42 -9.96 -6.72 2.41
C SER A 42 -9.50 -5.79 1.28
N VAL A 43 -8.29 -5.24 1.36
CA VAL A 43 -7.71 -4.37 0.34
C VAL A 43 -6.87 -5.19 -0.61
N HIS A 44 -7.16 -5.05 -1.90
CA HIS A 44 -6.48 -5.77 -2.96
C HIS A 44 -5.96 -4.82 -4.03
N LEU A 45 -4.76 -5.11 -4.51
CA LEU A 45 -4.17 -4.46 -5.67
C LEU A 45 -4.08 -5.47 -6.82
N HIS A 46 -4.37 -4.99 -8.03
CA HIS A 46 -4.23 -5.77 -9.24
C HIS A 46 -3.04 -5.26 -10.04
N HIS A 47 -2.31 -6.19 -10.65
CA HIS A 47 -1.11 -5.88 -11.42
C HIS A 47 -1.03 -6.81 -12.62
N ALA A 48 -0.81 -6.24 -13.80
CA ALA A 48 -0.71 -7.03 -15.01
C ALA A 48 0.65 -7.75 -15.09
N PRO A 49 0.74 -8.92 -15.75
CA PRO A 49 1.99 -9.66 -15.90
C PRO A 49 3.13 -8.86 -16.55
N TYR A 50 2.79 -7.88 -17.39
CA TYR A 50 3.75 -7.07 -18.15
C TYR A 50 3.99 -5.69 -17.53
N GLU A 51 3.37 -5.38 -16.39
CA GLU A 51 3.53 -4.08 -15.73
C GLU A 51 4.76 -4.14 -14.81
N ASP A 52 5.70 -3.20 -14.96
CA ASP A 52 6.88 -3.10 -14.08
C ASP A 52 6.73 -2.00 -13.01
N SER A 53 5.68 -1.18 -13.11
CA SER A 53 5.42 -0.09 -12.18
C SER A 53 4.89 -0.59 -10.84
N THR A 54 5.43 -0.06 -9.75
CA THR A 54 5.01 -0.38 -8.36
C THR A 54 4.37 0.81 -7.63
N GLY A 55 3.98 1.84 -8.39
CA GLY A 55 3.49 3.11 -7.83
C GLY A 55 2.20 2.97 -7.00
N ASN A 56 1.28 2.11 -7.42
CA ASN A 56 0.06 1.79 -6.66
C ASN A 56 0.37 1.03 -5.35
N PHE A 57 1.33 0.11 -5.36
CA PHE A 57 1.80 -0.61 -4.16
C PHE A 57 2.37 0.38 -3.14
N LYS A 58 3.27 1.26 -3.57
CA LYS A 58 3.89 2.26 -2.69
C LYS A 58 2.85 3.21 -2.10
N LYS A 59 1.94 3.75 -2.91
CA LYS A 59 0.83 4.61 -2.44
C LYS A 59 -0.06 3.92 -1.41
N HIS A 60 -0.31 2.62 -1.57
CA HIS A 60 -1.04 1.85 -0.57
C HIS A 60 -0.23 1.73 0.72
N ILE A 61 1.04 1.35 0.64
CA ILE A 61 1.92 1.18 1.81
C ILE A 61 2.03 2.49 2.60
N ASP A 62 2.26 3.62 1.93
CA ASP A 62 2.39 4.93 2.60
C ASP A 62 1.13 5.30 3.40
N LYS A 63 -0.05 4.84 2.98
CA LYS A 63 -1.32 5.02 3.69
C LYS A 63 -1.61 3.92 4.71
N CYS A 64 -1.23 2.69 4.42
CA CYS A 64 -1.52 1.52 5.24
C CYS A 64 -0.56 1.38 6.43
N ASP A 65 0.67 1.83 6.26
CA ASP A 65 1.74 1.80 7.26
C ASP A 65 2.60 3.07 7.15
N PRO A 66 2.04 4.23 7.53
CA PRO A 66 2.79 5.48 7.48
C PRO A 66 3.99 5.38 8.42
N LYS A 67 5.21 5.55 7.86
CA LYS A 67 6.46 5.55 8.64
C LYS A 67 6.45 6.64 9.72
N GLU A 68 5.83 7.78 9.42
CA GLU A 68 5.59 8.85 10.37
C GLU A 68 4.12 8.83 10.79
N LYS A 69 3.87 8.29 11.99
CA LYS A 69 2.57 8.44 12.64
C LYS A 69 2.51 9.87 13.15
N GLY A 70 1.96 10.78 12.35
CA GLY A 70 1.72 12.16 12.78
C GLY A 70 1.08 12.15 14.16
N ASN A 71 1.73 12.79 15.13
CA ASN A 71 1.21 12.85 16.49
C ASN A 71 -0.02 13.78 16.47
N ILE A 72 -1.16 13.38 17.05
CA ILE A 72 -2.37 14.22 17.14
C ILE A 72 -2.04 15.61 17.70
N ALA A 73 -1.03 15.70 18.57
CA ALA A 73 -0.50 16.95 19.10
C ALA A 73 -0.08 17.97 18.02
N GLN A 74 0.50 17.52 16.90
CA GLN A 74 0.89 18.41 15.78
C GLN A 74 -0.32 18.97 15.03
N PHE A 75 -1.43 18.23 14.98
CA PHE A 75 -2.65 18.67 14.32
C PHE A 75 -3.48 19.61 15.21
N ALA A 76 -3.48 19.37 16.54
CA ALA A 76 -4.18 20.21 17.51
C ALA A 76 -3.49 21.55 17.80
N ALA A 77 -2.18 21.67 17.51
CA ALA A 77 -1.40 22.89 17.78
C ALA A 77 -1.82 24.10 16.92
N GLY A 78 -2.64 23.91 15.88
CA GLY A 78 -3.06 24.96 14.94
C GLY A 78 -4.46 25.55 15.15
N SER A 79 -5.21 25.13 16.18
CA SER A 79 -6.58 25.59 16.41
C SER A 79 -6.75 26.25 17.77
N THR A 80 -6.02 27.34 18.01
CA THR A 80 -6.41 28.33 19.01
C THR A 80 -7.54 29.18 18.42
N TYR A 81 -8.77 28.89 18.85
CA TYR A 81 -9.89 29.82 18.65
C TYR A 81 -9.47 31.19 19.18
N SER A 82 -9.35 32.18 18.29
CA SER A 82 -9.18 33.55 18.73
C SER A 82 -10.47 33.95 19.44
N ALA A 83 -10.43 34.06 20.77
CA ALA A 83 -11.56 34.57 21.53
C ALA A 83 -11.95 35.92 20.93
N ALA A 84 -13.18 36.01 20.42
CA ALA A 84 -13.71 37.24 19.86
C ALA A 84 -13.53 38.36 20.88
N ARG A 85 -12.88 39.45 20.48
CA ARG A 85 -12.77 40.64 21.32
C ARG A 85 -14.15 41.28 21.42
N PHE A 86 -14.62 41.43 22.66
CA PHE A 86 -15.84 42.15 23.03
C PHE A 86 -15.81 43.61 22.57
#